data_AF-A0A180GRK6-F1
#
_entry.id   AF-A0A180GRK6-F1
#
_cell.length_a   1.000
_cell.length_b   1.000
_cell.length_c   1.000
_cell.angle_alpha   90.00
_cell.angle_beta   90.00
_cell.angle_gamma   90.00
#
_symmetry.space_group_name_H-M   'P 1'
#
loop_
_entity.id
_entity.type
_entity.pdbx_description
1 polymer ?
#
loop_
_entity_poly.entity_id
_entity_poly.type
_entity_poly.pdbx_seq_one_letter_code
_entity_poly.pdbx_strand_id
1 'polypeptide(L)'
;MYASTSNYHPPADRPNSGQEKHYQLRILQQPVRARMCGFGDKDRRLLTPPVIVELLVYDSHTGMQINADEVDISFFVLNADLWDSRGTHELNIVMHPVFCNPESTASYPPTRNDHAPVAGPSSQKSAISNLIHPGGTNEGPIAQYYSRPALDGPAKPNGEIAYTRNLIGALAQSASKLKGMDGQPGIFFIFHDLSVRTEGLFCLRFTFVVLGNHIRNTDQPTDILASTLSEPFQVYSAKKFPGMLGPTPLTKHFSSQRVRIPTRRRKAKDEGTESTDEDGEDDDV
;
A
#
# COMPACT_ATOMS: atom_id res chain seq x y z
N MET A 1 12.53 26.81 -45.33
CA MET A 1 11.78 25.59 -45.70
C MET A 1 11.91 24.59 -44.58
N TYR A 2 10.87 24.45 -43.74
CA TYR A 2 10.63 23.23 -42.97
C TYR A 2 9.11 23.03 -42.99
N ALA A 3 8.67 22.00 -43.68
CA ALA A 3 7.26 21.64 -43.80
C ALA A 3 6.82 20.96 -42.50
N SER A 4 6.00 21.66 -41.71
CA SER A 4 5.28 21.09 -40.58
C SER A 4 3.88 20.65 -41.03
N THR A 5 3.69 19.36 -41.26
CA THR A 5 2.40 18.68 -41.11
C THR A 5 2.67 17.19 -40.90
N SER A 6 2.97 16.79 -39.66
CA SER A 6 2.78 15.39 -39.28
C SER A 6 1.27 15.16 -39.18
N ASN A 7 0.70 14.60 -40.26
CA ASN A 7 -0.65 14.06 -40.26
C ASN A 7 -0.65 12.79 -39.41
N TYR A 8 -0.64 12.95 -38.09
CA TYR A 8 -1.00 11.86 -37.19
C TYR A 8 -2.51 11.67 -37.31
N HIS A 9 -2.93 10.79 -38.22
CA HIS A 9 -4.26 10.22 -38.17
C HIS A 9 -4.26 9.20 -37.03
N PRO A 10 -4.97 9.45 -35.91
CA PRO A 10 -5.26 8.37 -34.99
C PRO A 10 -6.00 7.28 -35.78
N PRO A 11 -5.68 5.98 -35.58
CA PRO A 11 -6.41 4.92 -36.24
C PRO A 11 -7.91 5.12 -35.99
N ALA A 12 -8.65 5.16 -37.09
CA ALA A 12 -10.09 5.32 -37.12
C ALA A 12 -10.76 4.33 -36.17
N ASP A 13 -11.82 4.82 -35.53
CA ASP A 13 -12.78 4.10 -34.69
C ASP A 13 -12.67 2.58 -34.78
N ARG A 14 -12.12 1.97 -33.73
CA ARG A 14 -12.61 0.65 -33.36
C ARG A 14 -13.95 0.85 -32.66
N PRO A 15 -14.99 0.14 -33.10
CA PRO A 15 -16.35 0.41 -32.70
C PRO A 15 -16.48 0.20 -31.19
N ASN A 16 -17.23 1.09 -30.58
CA ASN A 16 -17.98 0.81 -29.38
C ASN A 16 -18.97 -0.34 -29.68
N SER A 17 -18.48 -1.58 -29.73
CA SER A 17 -19.28 -2.79 -29.99
C SER A 17 -19.19 -3.76 -28.82
N GLY A 18 -20.13 -3.62 -27.88
CA GLY A 18 -21.06 -4.72 -27.63
C GLY A 18 -20.56 -6.00 -26.97
N GLN A 19 -19.54 -5.95 -26.11
CA GLN A 19 -19.42 -7.00 -25.07
C GLN A 19 -19.69 -6.36 -23.73
N GLU A 20 -20.98 -6.29 -23.40
CA GLU A 20 -21.39 -6.16 -22.01
C GLU A 20 -20.78 -7.37 -21.28
N LYS A 21 -19.92 -7.09 -20.30
CA LYS A 21 -19.20 -8.09 -19.52
C LYS A 21 -19.73 -8.08 -18.11
N HIS A 22 -19.92 -9.27 -17.55
CA HIS A 22 -20.23 -9.45 -16.15
C HIS A 22 -18.96 -9.90 -15.41
N TYR A 23 -18.69 -9.30 -14.25
CA TYR A 23 -17.47 -9.52 -13.50
C TYR A 23 -17.78 -10.16 -12.14
N GLN A 24 -16.99 -11.15 -11.76
CA GLN A 24 -17.10 -11.79 -10.44
C GLN A 24 -15.73 -11.88 -9.79
N LEU A 25 -15.67 -11.57 -8.50
CA LEU A 25 -14.46 -11.68 -7.69
C LEU A 25 -14.52 -12.93 -6.82
N ARG A 26 -13.46 -13.72 -6.84
CA ARG A 26 -13.30 -14.91 -6.00
C ARG A 26 -12.03 -14.79 -5.16
N ILE A 27 -12.17 -14.80 -3.83
CA ILE A 27 -11.01 -14.80 -2.94
C ILE A 27 -10.47 -16.22 -2.82
N LEU A 28 -9.30 -16.46 -3.39
CA LEU A 28 -8.62 -17.76 -3.36
C LEU A 28 -7.77 -17.96 -2.11
N GLN A 29 -7.31 -16.86 -1.51
CA GLN A 29 -6.56 -16.90 -0.25
C GLN A 29 -7.06 -15.80 0.68
N GLN A 30 -7.68 -16.22 1.77
CA GLN A 30 -8.22 -15.32 2.79
C GLN A 30 -7.12 -14.75 3.68
N PRO A 31 -7.26 -13.51 4.18
CA PRO A 31 -6.45 -13.04 5.30
C PRO A 31 -6.84 -13.84 6.54
N VAL A 32 -5.86 -14.18 7.38
CA VAL A 32 -6.13 -14.92 8.63
C VAL A 32 -5.83 -14.06 9.84
N ARG A 33 -4.66 -13.40 9.82
CA ARG A 33 -4.24 -12.56 10.95
C ARG A 33 -3.26 -11.48 10.56
N ALA A 34 -3.13 -10.50 11.44
CA ALA A 34 -2.04 -9.53 11.42
C ALA A 34 -1.65 -9.14 12.85
N ARG A 35 -0.52 -8.43 12.97
CA ARG A 35 -0.18 -7.68 14.17
C ARG A 35 -0.46 -6.21 13.90
N MET A 36 -1.10 -5.52 14.84
CA MET A 36 -1.30 -4.09 14.75
C MET A 36 0.05 -3.37 14.55
N CYS A 37 0.13 -2.43 13.62
CA CYS A 37 1.33 -1.61 13.42
C CYS A 37 1.37 -0.36 14.31
N GLY A 38 0.24 -0.02 14.94
CA GLY A 38 0.11 1.21 15.72
C GLY A 38 0.25 2.45 14.84
N PHE A 39 0.79 3.51 15.44
CA PHE A 39 0.80 4.84 14.85
C PHE A 39 2.20 5.35 14.46
N GLY A 40 3.25 4.57 14.74
CA GLY A 40 4.60 4.86 14.26
C GLY A 40 4.94 4.10 12.98
N ASP A 41 5.87 4.61 12.18
CA ASP A 41 6.22 4.03 10.87
C ASP A 41 7.20 2.84 10.93
N LYS A 42 7.66 2.45 12.14
CA LYS A 42 8.80 1.54 12.30
C LYS A 42 8.45 0.04 12.35
N ASP A 43 7.23 -0.35 12.71
CA ASP A 43 6.85 -1.78 12.89
C ASP A 43 5.61 -2.14 12.07
N ARG A 44 5.74 -2.02 10.73
CA ARG A 44 4.71 -2.49 9.80
C ARG A 44 4.78 -4.00 9.66
N ARG A 45 3.67 -4.68 9.99
CA ARG A 45 3.53 -6.12 9.84
C ARG A 45 2.36 -6.44 8.95
N LEU A 46 2.69 -7.13 7.86
CA LEU A 46 1.78 -7.43 6.79
C LEU A 46 0.70 -8.42 7.25
N LEU A 47 -0.48 -8.35 6.65
CA LEU A 47 -1.49 -9.39 6.75
C LEU A 47 -0.89 -10.73 6.31
N THR A 48 -1.24 -11.79 7.03
CA THR A 48 -0.72 -13.13 6.76
C THR A 48 -1.86 -14.16 6.81
N PRO A 49 -1.99 -15.01 5.77
CA PRO A 49 -1.27 -14.95 4.49
C PRO A 49 -1.70 -13.72 3.64
N PRO A 50 -0.97 -13.34 2.56
CA PRO A 50 -1.39 -12.24 1.68
C PRO A 50 -2.73 -12.57 1.01
N VAL A 51 -3.55 -11.57 0.71
CA VAL A 51 -4.85 -11.85 0.07
C VAL A 51 -4.66 -12.01 -1.43
N ILE A 52 -5.27 -13.05 -1.99
CA ILE A 52 -5.22 -13.34 -3.42
C ILE A 52 -6.65 -13.42 -3.92
N VAL A 53 -6.97 -12.55 -4.87
CA VAL A 53 -8.29 -12.45 -5.49
C VAL A 53 -8.16 -12.77 -6.97
N GLU A 54 -9.04 -13.63 -7.46
CA GLU A 54 -9.19 -13.94 -8.88
C GLU A 54 -10.39 -13.19 -9.44
N LEU A 55 -10.24 -12.66 -10.66
CA LEU A 55 -11.31 -12.06 -11.44
C LEU A 55 -11.77 -13.05 -12.51
N LEU A 56 -13.07 -13.35 -12.45
CA LEU A 56 -13.77 -14.12 -13.46
C LEU A 56 -14.55 -13.13 -14.33
N VAL A 57 -14.38 -13.25 -15.65
CA VAL A 57 -15.04 -12.38 -16.63
C VAL A 57 -15.96 -13.22 -17.47
N TYR A 58 -17.21 -12.80 -17.58
CA TYR A 58 -18.24 -13.48 -18.34
C TYR A 58 -18.77 -12.57 -19.43
N ASP A 59 -19.10 -13.16 -20.57
CA ASP A 59 -19.89 -12.47 -21.59
C ASP A 59 -21.34 -12.38 -21.09
N SER A 60 -21.90 -11.17 -20.99
CA SER A 60 -23.23 -10.96 -20.40
C SER A 60 -24.38 -11.54 -21.24
N HIS A 61 -24.17 -11.78 -22.53
CA HIS A 61 -25.21 -12.32 -23.41
C HIS A 61 -25.27 -13.84 -23.34
N THR A 62 -24.11 -14.49 -23.39
CA THR A 62 -23.99 -15.95 -23.41
C THR A 62 -23.87 -16.56 -22.01
N GLY A 63 -23.50 -15.77 -21.01
CA GLY A 63 -23.18 -16.24 -19.66
C GLY A 63 -21.90 -17.09 -19.58
N MET A 64 -21.16 -17.23 -20.69
CA MET A 64 -19.95 -18.03 -20.74
C MET A 64 -18.75 -17.26 -20.19
N GLN A 65 -17.88 -17.98 -19.48
CA GLN A 65 -16.63 -17.42 -19.00
C GLN A 65 -15.68 -17.15 -20.18
N ILE A 66 -15.15 -15.93 -20.24
CA ILE A 66 -14.16 -15.50 -21.21
C ILE A 66 -12.77 -15.96 -20.74
N ASN A 67 -11.95 -16.46 -21.66
CA ASN A 67 -10.59 -16.86 -21.35
C ASN A 67 -9.76 -15.64 -20.90
N ALA A 68 -8.97 -15.79 -19.82
CA ALA A 68 -8.14 -14.73 -19.27
C ALA A 68 -7.17 -14.11 -20.29
N ASP A 69 -6.67 -14.90 -21.26
CA ASP A 69 -5.75 -14.42 -22.30
C ASP A 69 -6.42 -13.43 -23.26
N GLU A 70 -7.73 -13.54 -23.46
CA GLU A 70 -8.52 -12.67 -24.36
C GLU A 70 -8.94 -11.34 -23.71
N VAL A 71 -8.83 -11.23 -22.39
CA VAL A 71 -9.25 -10.02 -21.65
C VAL A 71 -8.12 -8.99 -21.62
N ASP A 72 -8.38 -7.75 -22.06
CA ASP A 72 -7.48 -6.63 -21.80
C ASP A 72 -7.60 -6.18 -20.34
N ILE A 73 -6.51 -6.30 -19.59
CA ILE A 73 -6.45 -6.00 -18.15
C ILE A 73 -5.75 -4.66 -17.85
N SER A 74 -5.38 -3.89 -18.88
CA SER A 74 -4.49 -2.72 -18.74
C SER A 74 -4.99 -1.67 -17.74
N PHE A 75 -6.30 -1.57 -17.58
CA PHE A 75 -6.95 -0.59 -16.70
C PHE A 75 -7.74 -1.21 -15.54
N PHE A 76 -7.49 -2.49 -15.25
CA PHE A 76 -8.20 -3.23 -14.21
C PHE A 76 -7.56 -2.94 -12.85
N VAL A 77 -8.35 -2.36 -11.94
CA VAL A 77 -7.90 -2.01 -10.59
C VAL A 77 -8.84 -2.61 -9.56
N LEU A 78 -8.27 -3.21 -8.53
CA LEU A 78 -8.98 -3.69 -7.36
C LEU A 78 -8.54 -2.87 -6.14
N ASN A 79 -9.50 -2.26 -5.45
CA ASN A 79 -9.27 -1.52 -4.22
C ASN A 79 -9.62 -2.38 -3.00
N ALA A 80 -8.91 -2.18 -1.89
CA ALA A 80 -9.15 -2.80 -0.60
C ALA A 80 -9.49 -1.76 0.48
N ASP A 81 -10.60 -1.97 1.16
CA ASP A 81 -11.07 -1.15 2.29
C ASP A 81 -11.26 -2.01 3.54
N LEU A 82 -11.09 -1.40 4.72
CA LEU A 82 -11.28 -2.09 6.00
C LEU A 82 -12.70 -1.91 6.50
N TRP A 83 -13.33 -3.02 6.86
CA TRP A 83 -14.70 -3.08 7.32
C TRP A 83 -14.76 -3.78 8.68
N ASP A 84 -15.86 -3.57 9.40
CA ASP A 84 -16.16 -4.38 10.58
C ASP A 84 -16.23 -5.88 10.24
N SER A 85 -16.13 -6.73 11.27
CA SER A 85 -16.20 -8.19 11.13
C SER A 85 -17.50 -8.72 10.51
N ARG A 86 -18.54 -7.89 10.37
CA ARG A 86 -19.82 -8.26 9.77
C ARG A 86 -19.94 -7.77 8.33
N GLY A 87 -18.98 -6.99 7.84
CA GLY A 87 -19.03 -6.34 6.53
C GLY A 87 -20.14 -5.31 6.41
N THR A 88 -20.53 -4.66 7.50
CA THR A 88 -21.66 -3.69 7.50
C THR A 88 -21.23 -2.23 7.50
N HIS A 89 -20.13 -1.89 8.17
CA HIS A 89 -19.60 -0.52 8.24
C HIS A 89 -18.11 -0.46 7.91
N GLU A 90 -17.71 0.62 7.25
CA GLU A 90 -16.30 0.94 7.01
C GLU A 90 -15.61 1.39 8.29
N LEU A 91 -14.40 0.86 8.54
CA LEU A 91 -13.54 1.19 9.67
C LEU A 91 -12.19 1.75 9.20
N ASN A 92 -12.24 2.52 8.11
CA ASN A 92 -11.07 3.08 7.46
C ASN A 92 -10.40 4.21 8.29
N ILE A 93 -11.08 4.87 9.22
CA ILE A 93 -10.55 6.03 9.97
C ILE A 93 -10.48 5.73 11.48
N VAL A 94 -9.35 6.09 12.10
CA VAL A 94 -9.09 5.95 13.54
C VAL A 94 -8.44 7.21 14.11
N MET A 95 -8.63 7.44 15.41
CA MET A 95 -8.01 8.53 16.15
C MET A 95 -6.56 8.18 16.53
N HIS A 96 -5.63 9.11 16.33
CA HIS A 96 -4.23 8.96 16.68
C HIS A 96 -3.99 9.38 18.15
N PRO A 97 -3.73 8.44 19.08
CA PRO A 97 -3.80 8.67 20.53
C PRO A 97 -2.70 9.59 21.08
N VAL A 98 -1.59 9.78 20.35
CA VAL A 98 -0.43 10.58 20.80
C VAL A 98 -0.76 12.08 20.94
N PHE A 99 -1.91 12.53 20.43
CA PHE A 99 -2.38 13.91 20.57
C PHE A 99 -3.48 14.09 21.64
N CYS A 100 -3.93 13.01 22.28
CA CYS A 100 -4.94 13.05 23.35
C CYS A 100 -4.31 13.07 24.76
N ASN A 101 -3.21 13.80 24.95
CA ASN A 101 -2.62 14.00 26.28
C ASN A 101 -2.78 15.48 26.71
N PRO A 102 -3.91 15.87 27.33
CA PRO A 102 -4.04 17.21 27.93
C PRO A 102 -3.16 17.42 29.18
N GLU A 103 -2.55 16.36 29.75
CA GLU A 103 -1.81 16.40 31.02
C GLU A 103 -0.28 16.21 30.89
N SER A 104 0.34 16.75 29.85
CA SER A 104 1.81 16.83 29.79
C SER A 104 2.28 18.28 29.82
N THR A 105 1.91 18.99 30.89
CA THR A 105 2.71 20.09 31.45
C THR A 105 4.03 19.50 31.94
N ALA A 106 4.99 19.32 31.03
CA ALA A 106 6.37 19.06 31.39
C ALA A 106 6.85 20.23 32.27
N SER A 107 7.09 19.91 33.53
CA SER A 107 7.64 20.79 34.55
C SER A 107 9.08 21.12 34.14
N TYR A 108 9.29 22.27 33.52
CA TYR A 108 10.63 22.84 33.46
C TYR A 108 10.99 23.37 34.85
N PRO A 109 12.16 23.01 35.42
CA PRO A 109 12.60 23.65 36.65
C PRO A 109 12.89 25.14 36.36
N PRO A 110 12.55 26.07 37.28
CA PRO A 110 12.84 27.48 37.07
C PRO A 110 14.35 27.68 37.12
N THR A 111 14.93 28.18 36.03
CA THR A 111 16.31 28.66 36.04
C THR A 111 16.40 29.88 36.95
N ARG A 112 17.13 29.69 38.04
CA ARG A 112 17.41 30.69 39.08
C ARG A 112 18.26 31.82 38.50
N ASN A 113 17.73 33.04 38.56
CA ASN A 113 18.46 34.28 38.33
C ASN A 113 19.41 34.53 39.52
N ASP A 114 20.71 34.69 39.27
CA ASP A 114 21.64 35.35 40.19
C ASP A 114 22.69 36.14 39.38
N HIS A 115 22.55 37.47 39.46
CA HIS A 115 23.53 38.57 39.37
C HIS A 115 24.58 38.69 38.23
N ALA A 116 24.49 39.85 37.54
CA ALA A 116 25.49 40.52 36.66
C ALA A 116 26.69 41.09 37.48
N PRO A 117 27.61 41.96 36.96
CA PRO A 117 27.88 42.48 35.60
C PRO A 117 29.39 42.59 35.20
N VAL A 118 29.76 42.71 33.90
CA VAL A 118 30.98 43.44 33.46
C VAL A 118 30.77 44.06 32.06
N ALA A 119 31.39 45.22 31.84
CA ALA A 119 31.12 46.26 30.85
C ALA A 119 31.82 46.15 29.47
N GLY A 120 31.09 46.61 28.43
CA GLY A 120 31.53 47.39 27.25
C GLY A 120 32.51 46.80 26.20
N PRO A 121 32.69 47.44 25.01
CA PRO A 121 31.73 48.19 24.19
C PRO A 121 31.58 47.68 22.73
N SER A 122 30.46 48.12 22.17
CA SER A 122 29.97 48.26 20.79
C SER A 122 30.84 48.02 19.53
N SER A 123 30.16 47.36 18.58
CA SER A 123 30.06 47.66 17.14
C SER A 123 31.19 47.24 16.19
N GLN A 124 30.96 46.14 15.46
CA GLN A 124 31.38 46.04 14.05
C GLN A 124 30.32 45.39 13.18
N LYS A 125 30.15 46.00 12.00
CA LYS A 125 29.17 45.74 10.96
C LYS A 125 29.61 44.58 10.05
N SER A 126 28.60 43.87 9.58
CA SER A 126 28.43 43.13 8.31
C SER A 126 29.60 43.05 7.31
N ALA A 127 29.84 41.84 6.81
CA ALA A 127 30.39 41.59 5.49
C ALA A 127 29.46 40.65 4.70
N ILE A 128 29.28 41.01 3.43
CA ILE A 128 28.44 40.42 2.39
C ILE A 128 29.22 39.31 1.66
N SER A 129 28.54 38.23 1.25
CA SER A 129 28.73 37.54 -0.05
C SER A 129 27.62 36.47 -0.16
N ASN A 130 26.74 36.46 -1.17
CA ASN A 130 27.07 36.08 -2.53
C ASN A 130 26.10 36.68 -3.57
N LEU A 131 26.68 36.92 -4.74
CA LEU A 131 26.09 37.29 -6.03
C LEU A 131 25.08 36.26 -6.54
N ILE A 132 24.06 36.74 -7.29
CA ILE A 132 23.68 36.34 -8.67
C ILE A 132 22.72 37.41 -9.23
N HIS A 133 22.86 37.73 -10.52
CA HIS A 133 22.00 38.58 -11.38
C HIS A 133 21.76 37.78 -12.70
N PRO A 134 20.90 38.21 -13.64
CA PRO A 134 19.70 39.05 -13.56
C PRO A 134 18.50 38.52 -14.42
N GLY A 135 17.32 39.15 -14.26
CA GLY A 135 16.40 39.43 -15.38
C GLY A 135 15.13 38.57 -15.52
N GLY A 136 13.98 39.25 -15.64
CA GLY A 136 12.76 38.67 -16.22
C GLY A 136 11.45 39.06 -15.54
N THR A 137 11.01 40.30 -15.74
CA THR A 137 9.64 40.78 -15.48
C THR A 137 8.63 40.05 -16.38
N ASN A 138 7.53 39.53 -15.80
CA ASN A 138 6.23 39.52 -16.44
C ASN A 138 5.11 39.30 -15.40
N GLU A 139 4.23 40.29 -15.33
CA GLU A 139 2.99 40.27 -14.58
C GLU A 139 1.99 39.28 -15.19
N GLY A 140 1.37 38.48 -14.34
CA GLY A 140 0.22 37.63 -14.68
C GLY A 140 -0.56 37.32 -13.39
N PRO A 141 -1.90 37.26 -13.43
CA PRO A 141 -2.72 37.17 -12.22
C PRO A 141 -2.49 35.85 -11.51
N ILE A 142 -2.12 35.93 -10.23
CA ILE A 142 -1.90 34.80 -9.34
C ILE A 142 -3.24 34.06 -9.17
N ALA A 143 -3.34 32.87 -9.77
CA ALA A 143 -4.38 31.91 -9.47
C ALA A 143 -4.25 31.53 -7.99
N GLN A 144 -5.32 31.77 -7.21
CA GLN A 144 -5.42 31.33 -5.83
C GLN A 144 -5.41 29.79 -5.80
N TYR A 145 -4.23 29.22 -5.62
CA TYR A 145 -4.09 27.83 -5.21
C TYR A 145 -4.73 27.71 -3.82
N TYR A 146 -5.92 27.12 -3.75
CA TYR A 146 -6.39 26.52 -2.52
C TYR A 146 -5.36 25.45 -2.14
N SER A 147 -4.56 25.74 -1.12
CA SER A 147 -3.65 24.78 -0.51
C SER A 147 -4.47 23.58 -0.02
N ARG A 148 -4.37 22.45 -0.74
CA ARG A 148 -4.76 21.13 -0.20
C ARG A 148 -3.93 20.90 1.06
N PRO A 149 -4.52 20.55 2.21
CA PRO A 149 -3.75 20.11 3.36
C PRO A 149 -2.98 18.85 2.95
N ALA A 150 -1.66 18.90 2.95
CA ALA A 150 -0.82 17.74 2.72
C ALA A 150 -1.03 16.76 3.89
N LEU A 151 -1.64 15.61 3.60
CA LEU A 151 -1.96 14.57 4.60
C LEU A 151 -0.72 13.82 5.12
N ASP A 152 0.48 14.10 4.59
CA ASP A 152 1.71 13.35 4.83
C ASP A 152 2.84 14.16 5.51
N GLY A 153 2.53 15.31 6.12
CA GLY A 153 3.49 16.07 6.94
C GLY A 153 3.51 15.61 8.41
N PRO A 154 4.65 15.68 9.12
CA PRO A 154 4.65 15.52 10.58
C PRO A 154 3.79 16.62 11.20
N ALA A 155 2.64 16.22 11.76
CA ALA A 155 1.66 17.13 12.35
C ALA A 155 2.30 17.96 13.48
N LYS A 156 2.08 19.28 13.46
CA LYS A 156 2.47 20.18 14.55
C LYS A 156 1.55 19.93 15.76
N PRO A 157 2.07 19.91 17.00
CA PRO A 157 1.25 19.66 18.18
C PRO A 157 0.45 20.91 18.55
N ASN A 158 -0.66 21.12 17.85
CA ASN A 158 -1.56 22.25 18.08
C ASN A 158 -2.78 21.87 18.95
N GLY A 159 -2.77 20.70 19.59
CA GLY A 159 -3.92 20.19 20.37
C GLY A 159 -5.10 19.71 19.50
N GLU A 160 -4.91 19.62 18.18
CA GLU A 160 -5.93 19.16 17.24
C GLU A 160 -5.97 17.62 17.21
N ILE A 161 -7.17 17.04 17.32
CA ILE A 161 -7.38 15.59 17.22
C ILE A 161 -6.99 15.14 15.82
N ALA A 162 -5.93 14.35 15.71
CA ALA A 162 -5.50 13.80 14.44
C ALA A 162 -6.24 12.49 14.12
N TYR A 163 -6.94 12.46 13.00
CA TYR A 163 -7.53 11.26 12.42
C TYR A 163 -6.62 10.72 11.31
N THR A 164 -6.48 9.40 11.25
CA THR A 164 -5.65 8.74 10.23
C THR A 164 -6.31 7.48 9.71
N ARG A 165 -5.86 7.01 8.54
CA ARG A 165 -6.37 5.78 7.95
C ARG A 165 -5.86 4.55 8.70
N ASN A 166 -6.76 3.61 8.99
CA ASN A 166 -6.46 2.40 9.76
C ASN A 166 -5.79 1.32 8.91
N LEU A 167 -6.32 1.04 7.71
CA LEU A 167 -5.68 0.16 6.74
C LEU A 167 -4.65 0.94 5.94
N ILE A 168 -3.43 0.42 5.91
CA ILE A 168 -2.28 1.07 5.28
C ILE A 168 -1.50 0.11 4.37
N GLY A 169 -0.68 0.67 3.50
CA GLY A 169 0.11 -0.07 2.51
C GLY A 169 -0.43 0.12 1.09
N ALA A 170 -0.26 -0.88 0.24
CA ALA A 170 -0.73 -0.88 -1.14
C ALA A 170 -2.22 -1.28 -1.20
N LEU A 171 -3.10 -0.29 -1.04
CA LEU A 171 -4.56 -0.50 -0.96
C LEU A 171 -5.23 -0.69 -2.32
N ALA A 172 -4.53 -0.39 -3.41
CA ALA A 172 -4.98 -0.64 -4.77
C ALA A 172 -3.99 -1.60 -5.45
N GLN A 173 -4.51 -2.54 -6.24
CA GLN A 173 -3.71 -3.47 -7.02
C GLN A 173 -4.18 -3.48 -8.47
N SER A 174 -3.21 -3.47 -9.38
CA SER A 174 -3.45 -3.76 -10.80
C SER A 174 -3.58 -5.26 -11.02
N ALA A 175 -4.38 -5.64 -12.00
CA ALA A 175 -4.52 -7.02 -12.41
C ALA A 175 -3.19 -7.60 -12.94
N SER A 176 -2.98 -8.90 -12.73
CA SER A 176 -1.87 -9.67 -13.28
C SER A 176 -2.41 -10.93 -13.95
N LYS A 177 -2.00 -11.21 -15.19
CA LYS A 177 -2.24 -12.51 -15.82
C LYS A 177 -1.18 -13.49 -15.33
N LEU A 178 -1.62 -14.55 -14.65
CA LEU A 178 -0.75 -15.59 -14.09
C LEU A 178 -1.36 -16.95 -14.37
N LYS A 179 -0.60 -18.01 -14.17
CA LYS A 179 -1.11 -19.39 -14.19
C LYS A 179 -1.63 -19.77 -12.81
N GLY A 180 -2.87 -20.25 -12.74
CA GLY A 180 -3.45 -20.85 -11.54
C GLY A 180 -2.72 -22.12 -11.10
N MET A 181 -3.15 -22.71 -9.98
CA MET A 181 -2.59 -23.98 -9.50
C MET A 181 -2.94 -25.16 -10.40
N ASP A 182 -4.00 -25.05 -11.18
CA ASP A 182 -4.42 -25.98 -12.23
C ASP A 182 -3.62 -25.82 -13.54
N GLY A 183 -2.70 -24.86 -13.59
CA GLY A 183 -1.90 -24.53 -14.77
C GLY A 183 -2.61 -23.66 -15.80
N GLN A 184 -3.89 -23.31 -15.60
CA GLN A 184 -4.67 -22.49 -16.52
C GLN A 184 -4.39 -21.00 -16.33
N PRO A 185 -4.45 -20.18 -17.40
CA PRO A 185 -4.31 -18.73 -17.28
C PRO A 185 -5.50 -18.13 -16.52
N GLY A 186 -5.22 -17.19 -15.62
CA GLY A 186 -6.22 -16.46 -14.84
C GLY A 186 -5.80 -15.01 -14.60
N ILE A 187 -6.76 -14.18 -14.17
CA ILE A 187 -6.56 -12.77 -13.84
C ILE A 187 -6.57 -12.63 -12.32
N PHE A 188 -5.46 -12.20 -11.73
CA PHE A 188 -5.28 -12.16 -10.29
C PHE A 188 -4.88 -10.78 -9.77
N PHE A 189 -5.30 -10.49 -8.55
CA PHE A 189 -4.88 -9.36 -7.74
C PHE A 189 -4.25 -9.88 -6.45
N ILE A 190 -3.04 -9.41 -6.12
CA ILE A 190 -2.26 -9.95 -5.01
C ILE A 190 -1.94 -8.84 -4.01
N PHE A 191 -2.67 -8.83 -2.90
CA PHE A 191 -2.48 -7.89 -1.82
C PHE A 191 -1.49 -8.45 -0.80
N HIS A 192 -0.21 -8.22 -1.07
CA HIS A 192 0.88 -8.62 -0.19
C HIS A 192 1.39 -7.51 0.73
N ASP A 193 1.00 -6.26 0.52
CA ASP A 193 1.41 -5.11 1.33
C ASP A 193 0.21 -4.42 2.01
N LEU A 194 -0.48 -5.14 2.90
CA LEU A 194 -1.55 -4.59 3.73
C LEU A 194 -1.18 -4.69 5.20
N SER A 195 -1.43 -3.64 5.99
CA SER A 195 -1.29 -3.65 7.46
C SER A 195 -2.41 -2.84 8.11
N VAL A 196 -2.71 -3.12 9.38
CA VAL A 196 -3.77 -2.43 10.13
C VAL A 196 -3.18 -1.78 11.39
N ARG A 197 -3.54 -0.54 11.68
CA ARG A 197 -2.99 0.23 12.81
C ARG A 197 -3.50 -0.25 14.15
N THR A 198 -4.77 -0.62 14.25
CA THR A 198 -5.43 -0.98 15.51
C THR A 198 -5.64 -2.49 15.63
N GLU A 199 -5.70 -3.02 16.85
CA GLU A 199 -6.20 -4.38 17.07
C GLU A 199 -7.72 -4.45 16.89
N GLY A 200 -8.23 -5.64 16.59
CA GLY A 200 -9.65 -5.87 16.35
C GLY A 200 -9.93 -7.03 15.39
N LEU A 201 -11.21 -7.31 15.17
CA LEU A 201 -11.69 -8.28 14.19
C LEU A 201 -12.31 -7.52 13.02
N PHE A 202 -11.81 -7.75 11.82
CA PHE A 202 -12.16 -6.96 10.63
C PHE A 202 -12.40 -7.86 9.43
N CYS A 203 -13.07 -7.32 8.42
CA CYS A 203 -13.09 -7.86 7.07
C CYS A 203 -12.43 -6.88 6.09
N LEU A 204 -11.97 -7.37 4.95
CA LEU A 204 -11.59 -6.53 3.82
C LEU A 204 -12.70 -6.54 2.78
N ARG A 205 -13.10 -5.37 2.30
CA ARG A 205 -13.95 -5.25 1.11
C ARG A 205 -13.06 -4.97 -0.08
N PHE A 206 -13.26 -5.73 -1.15
CA PHE A 206 -12.61 -5.54 -2.43
C PHE A 206 -13.59 -4.97 -3.44
N THR A 207 -13.18 -3.93 -4.15
CA THR A 207 -14.03 -3.19 -5.09
C THR A 207 -13.31 -3.06 -6.42
N PHE A 208 -13.89 -3.64 -7.48
CA PHE A 208 -13.29 -3.71 -8.81
C PHE A 208 -13.83 -2.60 -9.72
N VAL A 209 -12.91 -1.95 -10.43
CA VAL A 209 -13.21 -0.89 -11.40
C VAL A 209 -12.32 -1.03 -12.65
N VAL A 210 -12.79 -0.47 -13.76
CA VAL A 210 -12.04 -0.38 -15.02
C VAL A 210 -11.86 1.09 -15.41
N LEU A 211 -10.65 1.61 -15.28
CA LEU A 211 -10.38 3.05 -15.46
C LEU A 211 -10.33 3.50 -16.94
N GLY A 212 -10.15 2.55 -17.87
CA GLY A 212 -9.93 2.83 -19.30
C GLY A 212 -11.16 3.34 -20.05
N ASN A 213 -12.36 3.19 -19.47
CA ASN A 213 -13.61 3.60 -20.11
C ASN A 213 -13.77 5.13 -20.19
N HIS A 214 -12.99 5.89 -19.42
CA HIS A 214 -13.10 7.35 -19.32
C HIS A 214 -12.00 8.14 -20.04
N ILE A 215 -11.17 7.51 -20.89
CA ILE A 215 -10.08 8.19 -21.60
C ILE A 215 -10.57 9.39 -22.43
N ARG A 216 -11.86 9.41 -22.80
CA ARG A 216 -12.48 10.48 -23.61
C ARG A 216 -13.44 11.39 -22.84
N ASN A 217 -13.80 11.04 -21.60
CA ASN A 217 -14.80 11.78 -20.83
C ASN A 217 -14.49 11.67 -19.33
N THR A 218 -13.64 12.57 -18.85
CA THR A 218 -13.06 12.57 -17.49
C THR A 218 -14.03 13.02 -16.40
N ASP A 219 -15.19 13.56 -16.77
CA ASP A 219 -16.13 14.19 -15.85
C ASP A 219 -17.16 13.20 -15.26
N GLN A 220 -17.14 11.94 -15.70
CA GLN A 220 -18.04 10.91 -15.18
C GLN A 220 -17.32 10.01 -14.16
N PRO A 221 -17.93 9.76 -12.98
CA PRO A 221 -17.42 8.77 -12.03
C PRO A 221 -17.32 7.38 -12.67
N THR A 222 -16.33 6.60 -12.24
CA THR A 222 -16.20 5.20 -12.65
C THR A 222 -17.08 4.30 -11.79
N ASP A 223 -17.88 3.46 -12.45
CA ASP A 223 -18.75 2.50 -11.77
C ASP A 223 -17.98 1.36 -11.11
N ILE A 224 -18.52 0.88 -9.98
CA ILE A 224 -18.09 -0.36 -9.34
C ILE A 224 -18.68 -1.52 -10.11
N LEU A 225 -17.83 -2.36 -10.71
CA LEU A 225 -18.26 -3.46 -11.58
C LEU A 225 -18.42 -4.79 -10.82
N ALA A 226 -17.69 -4.96 -9.72
CA ALA A 226 -17.85 -6.09 -8.81
C ALA A 226 -17.34 -5.70 -7.41
N SER A 227 -17.88 -6.34 -6.38
CA SER A 227 -17.30 -6.27 -5.04
C SER A 227 -17.44 -7.59 -4.29
N THR A 228 -16.53 -7.85 -3.36
CA THR A 228 -16.57 -9.03 -2.49
C THR A 228 -15.98 -8.71 -1.12
N LEU A 229 -16.37 -9.46 -0.10
CA LEU A 229 -15.86 -9.35 1.26
C LEU A 229 -14.98 -10.55 1.60
N SER A 230 -13.88 -10.33 2.30
CA SER A 230 -13.10 -11.40 2.91
C SER A 230 -13.83 -12.03 4.08
N GLU A 231 -13.37 -13.21 4.47
CA GLU A 231 -13.67 -13.73 5.81
C GLU A 231 -13.10 -12.79 6.89
N PRO A 232 -13.69 -12.78 8.10
CA PRO A 232 -13.15 -12.03 9.22
C PRO A 232 -11.75 -12.49 9.60
N PHE A 233 -10.84 -11.55 9.86
CA PHE A 233 -9.46 -11.83 10.27
C PHE A 233 -9.09 -11.03 11.52
N GLN A 234 -8.24 -11.62 12.35
CA GLN A 234 -7.87 -11.04 13.64
C GLN A 234 -6.59 -10.20 13.52
N VAL A 235 -6.68 -8.93 13.91
CA VAL A 235 -5.51 -8.09 14.17
C VAL A 235 -5.23 -8.12 15.67
N TYR A 236 -4.05 -8.62 16.04
CA TYR A 236 -3.62 -8.76 17.44
C TYR A 236 -2.78 -7.57 17.87
N SER A 237 -2.86 -7.21 19.16
CA SER A 237 -1.82 -6.40 19.80
C SER A 237 -0.43 -7.05 19.73
N ALA A 238 0.60 -6.24 19.94
CA ALA A 238 1.99 -6.68 19.91
C ALA A 238 2.28 -7.87 20.82
N LYS A 239 1.69 -7.90 22.03
CA LYS A 239 1.91 -8.96 23.03
C LYS A 239 1.17 -10.26 22.71
N LYS A 240 0.02 -10.18 22.04
CA LYS A 240 -0.85 -11.35 21.77
C LYS A 240 -0.61 -11.97 20.39
N PHE A 241 0.25 -11.37 19.56
CA PHE A 241 0.43 -11.82 18.19
C PHE A 241 1.11 -13.20 18.13
N PRO A 242 0.45 -14.23 17.55
CA PRO A 242 0.98 -15.61 17.51
C PRO A 242 2.08 -15.81 16.45
N GLY A 243 2.62 -14.73 15.90
CA GLY A 243 3.64 -14.76 14.86
C GLY A 243 3.08 -14.85 13.44
N MET A 244 3.97 -14.63 12.46
CA MET A 244 3.63 -14.67 11.04
C MET A 244 3.36 -16.10 10.58
N LEU A 245 2.38 -16.30 9.70
CA LEU A 245 2.23 -17.57 9.00
C LEU A 245 3.34 -17.70 7.95
N GLY A 246 3.72 -18.95 7.66
CA GLY A 246 4.60 -19.23 6.53
C GLY A 246 3.87 -19.00 5.20
N PRO A 247 4.61 -18.89 4.08
CA PRO A 247 4.00 -18.78 2.76
C PRO A 247 3.22 -20.06 2.44
N THR A 248 1.96 -19.89 2.04
CA THR A 248 1.08 -20.98 1.57
C THR A 248 1.59 -21.55 0.24
N PRO A 249 1.12 -22.74 -0.18
CA PRO A 249 1.39 -23.25 -1.52
C PRO A 249 1.06 -22.26 -2.63
N LEU A 250 -0.11 -21.61 -2.56
CA LEU A 250 -0.54 -20.60 -3.54
C LEU A 250 0.37 -19.37 -3.55
N THR A 251 0.81 -18.90 -2.37
CA THR A 251 1.77 -17.79 -2.26
C THR A 251 3.10 -18.13 -2.92
N LYS A 252 3.62 -19.34 -2.67
CA LYS A 252 4.86 -19.82 -3.28
C LYS A 252 4.71 -19.95 -4.80
N HIS A 253 3.58 -20.47 -5.26
CA HIS A 253 3.24 -20.63 -6.68
C HIS A 253 3.31 -19.29 -7.42
N PHE A 254 2.61 -18.26 -6.95
CA PHE A 254 2.67 -16.94 -7.60
C PHE A 254 4.01 -16.22 -7.42
N SER A 255 4.70 -16.42 -6.30
CA SER A 255 6.06 -15.88 -6.13
C SER A 255 7.03 -16.40 -7.19
N SER A 256 6.87 -17.66 -7.63
CA SER A 256 7.69 -18.26 -8.69
C SER A 256 7.42 -17.66 -10.08
N GLN A 257 6.25 -17.05 -10.28
CA GLN A 257 5.82 -16.42 -11.54
C GLN A 257 6.21 -14.94 -11.62
N ARG A 258 7.25 -14.53 -10.88
CA ARG A 258 7.79 -13.15 -10.82
C ARG A 258 6.89 -12.12 -10.13
N VAL A 259 5.86 -12.55 -9.40
CA VAL A 259 5.16 -11.68 -8.45
C VAL A 259 6.08 -11.46 -7.26
N ARG A 260 6.45 -10.20 -6.98
CA ARG A 260 7.35 -9.86 -5.87
C ARG A 260 6.63 -9.90 -4.52
N ILE A 261 6.32 -11.10 -4.04
CA ILE A 261 5.77 -11.31 -2.70
C ILE A 261 6.94 -11.44 -1.70
N PRO A 262 7.04 -10.58 -0.67
CA PRO A 262 8.08 -10.69 0.35
C PRO A 262 7.99 -12.04 1.08
N THR A 263 8.90 -12.96 0.80
CA THR A 263 8.98 -14.27 1.47
C THR A 263 10.13 -14.26 2.46
N ARG A 264 9.82 -14.37 3.76
CA ARG A 264 10.84 -14.57 4.79
C ARG A 264 11.38 -15.99 4.66
N ARG A 265 12.58 -16.17 4.10
CA ARG A 265 13.30 -17.45 4.16
C ARG A 265 13.62 -17.75 5.63
N ARG A 266 13.08 -18.84 6.18
CA ARG A 266 13.62 -19.42 7.42
C ARG A 266 14.92 -20.12 7.03
N LYS A 267 16.06 -19.74 7.64
CA LYS A 267 17.27 -20.56 7.60
C LYS A 267 16.91 -21.90 8.24
N ALA A 268 16.92 -22.98 7.46
CA ALA A 268 16.84 -24.32 8.01
C ALA A 268 18.07 -24.50 8.92
N LYS A 269 17.83 -24.96 10.14
CA LYS A 269 18.90 -25.33 11.08
C LYS A 269 19.35 -26.70 10.61
N ASP A 270 20.55 -26.76 10.05
CA ASP A 270 21.19 -27.99 9.58
C ASP A 270 21.44 -28.87 10.82
N GLU A 271 20.76 -30.00 10.89
CA GLU A 271 21.05 -31.04 11.88
C GLU A 271 22.31 -31.74 11.39
N GLY A 272 23.42 -31.51 12.10
CA GLY A 272 24.71 -32.09 11.79
C GLY A 272 24.67 -33.60 11.88
N THR A 273 24.92 -34.26 10.75
CA THR A 273 25.29 -35.67 10.69
C THR A 273 26.64 -35.83 11.39
N GLU A 274 26.66 -36.54 12.52
CA GLU A 274 27.88 -37.06 13.14
C GLU A 274 28.64 -37.92 12.12
N SER A 275 29.85 -37.49 11.78
CA SER A 275 30.84 -38.30 11.12
C SER A 275 31.37 -39.34 12.10
N THR A 276 31.18 -40.61 11.78
CA THR A 276 31.97 -41.72 12.33
C THR A 276 33.45 -41.45 12.07
N ASP A 277 34.22 -41.29 13.16
CA ASP A 277 35.67 -41.30 13.14
C ASP A 277 36.15 -42.74 12.83
N GLU A 278 36.79 -42.90 11.68
CA GLU A 278 37.62 -44.07 11.38
C GLU A 278 39.00 -43.82 12.02
N ASP A 279 39.25 -44.46 13.16
CA ASP A 279 40.58 -44.54 13.75
C ASP A 279 41.44 -45.51 12.93
N GLY A 280 42.36 -44.96 12.15
CA GLY A 280 43.48 -45.67 11.56
C GLY A 280 44.74 -44.85 11.72
N GLU A 281 45.66 -45.28 12.60
CA GLU A 281 47.08 -45.05 12.44
C GLU A 281 47.89 -46.15 13.16
N ASP A 282 48.80 -46.72 12.38
CA ASP A 282 49.65 -47.88 12.62
C ASP A 282 50.91 -47.56 13.45
N ASP A 283 51.42 -48.61 14.09
CA ASP A 283 52.82 -49.05 14.23
C ASP A 283 53.91 -48.34 15.09
N ASP A 284 54.70 -49.24 15.70
CA ASP A 284 56.11 -49.20 16.12
C ASP A 284 56.53 -48.61 17.50
N VAL A 285 56.83 -49.50 18.46
CA VAL A 285 58.20 -49.92 18.90
C VAL A 285 58.10 -50.87 20.11
#